data_AF-A0A3D2SCD0-F1
#
_entry.id   AF-A0A3D2SCD0-F1
#
_cell.length_a   1.000
_cell.length_b   1.000
_cell.length_c   1.000
_cell.angle_alpha   90.00
_cell.angle_beta   90.00
_cell.angle_gamma   90.00
#
_symmetry.space_group_name_H-M   'P 1'
#
loop_
_entity.id
_entity.type
_entity.pdbx_description
1 polymer ?
#
loop_
_entity_poly.entity_id
_entity_poly.type
_entity_poly.pdbx_seq_one_letter_code
_entity_poly.pdbx_strand_id
1 'polypeptide(L)'
;FFYISWKNEHPDEEPDEELFTYPGPNPFTRETAILMMADGVEAASRSLPEYTEESIGNLVEKIIDSQVEEGYFKECPITFKDIAIIKGVFKEKLKTIYHTRISYPELKK
;
A
#
# COMPACT_ATOMS: atom_id res chain seq x y z
N PHE A 1 -0.68 -9.78 7.99
CA PHE A 1 -1.39 -10.05 9.26
C PHE A 1 -1.61 -11.54 9.44
N PHE A 2 -2.48 -12.19 8.65
CA PHE A 2 -2.83 -13.61 8.82
C PHE A 2 -1.63 -14.58 8.85
N TYR A 3 -0.67 -14.43 7.94
CA TYR A 3 0.57 -15.23 7.94
C TYR A 3 1.37 -15.07 9.24
N ILE A 4 1.58 -13.83 9.70
CA ILE A 4 2.30 -13.53 10.94
C ILE A 4 1.53 -14.03 12.16
N SER A 5 0.20 -13.84 12.20
CA SER A 5 -0.66 -14.35 13.27
C SER A 5 -0.55 -15.86 13.38
N TRP A 6 -0.57 -16.58 12.25
CA TRP A 6 -0.42 -18.03 12.23
C TRP A 6 0.95 -18.48 12.75
N LYS A 7 2.05 -17.86 12.29
CA LYS A 7 3.40 -18.18 12.79
C LYS A 7 3.56 -17.93 14.28
N ASN A 8 2.89 -16.90 14.81
CA ASN A 8 2.91 -16.63 16.25
C ASN A 8 2.13 -17.68 17.07
N GLU A 9 1.07 -18.25 16.51
CA GLU A 9 0.27 -19.32 17.13
C GLU A 9 0.92 -20.71 16.99
N HIS A 10 1.73 -20.92 15.94
CA HIS A 10 2.40 -22.18 15.62
C HIS A 10 3.91 -21.97 15.45
N PRO A 11 4.66 -21.66 16.53
CA PRO A 11 6.07 -21.26 16.44
C PRO A 11 7.02 -22.37 15.96
N ASP A 12 6.61 -23.64 16.07
CA ASP A 12 7.40 -24.81 15.68
C ASP A 12 6.98 -25.40 14.32
N GLU A 13 6.03 -24.76 13.63
CA GLU A 13 5.53 -25.21 12.32
C GLU A 13 5.86 -24.15 11.25
N GLU A 14 6.20 -24.61 10.04
CA GLU A 14 6.32 -23.72 8.88
C GLU A 14 4.99 -23.70 8.13
N PRO A 15 4.35 -22.53 7.98
CA PRO A 15 3.12 -22.43 7.22
C PRO A 15 3.37 -22.70 5.74
N ASP A 16 2.40 -23.32 5.09
CA ASP A 16 2.33 -23.32 3.63
C ASP A 16 2.01 -21.88 3.16
N GLU A 17 3.00 -21.21 2.55
CA GLU A 17 2.88 -19.84 2.05
C GLU A 17 1.78 -19.71 0.98
N GLU A 18 1.48 -20.78 0.23
CA GLU A 18 0.41 -20.75 -0.79
C GLU A 18 -0.97 -20.53 -0.16
N LEU A 19 -1.20 -21.03 1.06
CA LEU A 19 -2.47 -20.83 1.78
C LEU A 19 -2.69 -19.38 2.23
N PHE A 20 -1.63 -18.57 2.28
CA PHE A 20 -1.67 -17.16 2.67
C PHE A 20 -1.46 -16.21 1.49
N THR A 21 -1.34 -16.76 0.27
CA THR A 21 -1.15 -16.01 -0.96
C THR A 21 -2.41 -16.06 -1.79
N TYR A 22 -2.72 -14.98 -2.52
CA TYR A 22 -3.83 -15.00 -3.46
C TYR A 22 -3.52 -15.96 -4.63
N PRO A 23 -4.51 -16.71 -5.15
CA PRO A 23 -4.30 -17.71 -6.20
C PRO A 23 -3.86 -17.11 -7.56
N GLY A 24 -3.79 -15.79 -7.68
CA GLY A 24 -3.43 -15.08 -8.90
C GLY A 24 -4.57 -15.00 -9.92
N PRO A 25 -4.28 -14.54 -11.16
CA PRO A 25 -2.94 -14.21 -11.67
C PRO A 25 -2.43 -12.86 -11.16
N ASN A 26 -1.11 -12.63 -11.34
CA ASN A 26 -0.53 -11.30 -11.23
C ASN A 26 -1.18 -10.32 -12.21
N PRO A 27 -1.14 -9.00 -11.94
CA PRO A 27 -1.62 -7.99 -12.86
C PRO A 27 -1.03 -8.15 -14.27
N PHE A 28 -1.91 -8.15 -15.27
CA PHE A 28 -1.56 -8.26 -16.69
C PHE A 28 -2.04 -7.06 -17.52
N THR A 29 -2.79 -6.15 -16.90
CA THR A 29 -3.20 -4.86 -17.48
C THR A 29 -2.79 -3.71 -16.57
N ARG A 30 -2.60 -2.52 -17.14
CA ARG A 30 -2.24 -1.32 -16.38
C ARG A 30 -3.29 -1.00 -15.32
N GLU A 31 -4.56 -1.21 -15.66
CA GLU A 31 -5.71 -1.00 -14.79
C GLU A 31 -5.66 -1.92 -13.57
N THR A 32 -5.36 -3.21 -13.77
CA THR A 32 -5.21 -4.16 -12.65
C THR A 32 -3.98 -3.86 -11.78
N ALA A 33 -2.89 -3.34 -12.36
CA ALA A 33 -1.73 -2.93 -11.59
C ALA A 33 -2.04 -1.70 -10.74
N ILE A 34 -2.71 -0.70 -11.30
CA ILE A 34 -3.18 0.50 -10.56
C ILE A 34 -4.13 0.08 -9.44
N LEU A 35 -5.05 -0.85 -9.70
CA LEU A 35 -5.99 -1.36 -8.69
C LEU A 35 -5.26 -2.01 -7.51
N MET A 36 -4.29 -2.89 -7.78
CA MET A 36 -3.47 -3.54 -6.75
C MET A 36 -2.66 -2.52 -5.93
N MET A 37 -2.06 -1.52 -6.58
CA MET A 37 -1.33 -0.47 -5.87
C MET A 37 -2.27 0.38 -4.99
N ALA A 38 -3.45 0.74 -5.52
CA ALA A 38 -4.43 1.55 -4.81
C ALA A 38 -4.96 0.83 -3.57
N ASP A 39 -5.33 -0.44 -3.69
CA ASP A 39 -5.81 -1.27 -2.58
C ASP A 39 -4.76 -1.39 -1.47
N GLY A 40 -3.52 -1.74 -1.83
CA GLY A 40 -2.42 -1.86 -0.87
C GLY A 40 -2.12 -0.54 -0.14
N VAL A 41 -2.11 0.57 -0.88
CA VAL A 41 -1.87 1.90 -0.30
C VAL A 41 -3.02 2.34 0.60
N GLU A 42 -4.27 2.13 0.20
CA GLU A 42 -5.46 2.47 1.01
C GLU A 42 -5.46 1.68 2.32
N ALA A 43 -5.32 0.36 2.24
CA ALA A 43 -5.31 -0.52 3.40
C ALA A 43 -4.18 -0.16 4.38
N ALA A 44 -2.98 0.08 3.86
CA ALA A 44 -1.84 0.45 4.70
C ALA A 44 -2.02 1.84 5.33
N SER A 45 -2.55 2.81 4.58
CA SER A 45 -2.72 4.19 5.06
C SER A 45 -3.61 4.30 6.31
N ARG A 46 -4.60 3.41 6.48
CA ARG A 46 -5.49 3.35 7.65
C ARG A 46 -4.76 3.08 8.98
N SER A 47 -3.55 2.51 8.90
CA SER A 47 -2.74 2.17 10.07
C SER A 47 -1.70 3.25 10.44
N LEU A 48 -1.62 4.36 9.68
CA LEU A 48 -0.67 5.42 9.98
C LEU A 48 -1.03 6.11 11.32
N PRO A 49 -0.05 6.29 12.23
CA PRO A 49 -0.28 7.01 13.48
C PRO A 49 -0.52 8.51 13.22
N GLU A 50 0.19 9.07 12.23
CA GLU A 50 0.10 10.46 11.83
C GLU A 50 0.16 10.59 10.31
N TYR A 51 -0.60 11.54 9.77
CA TYR A 51 -0.70 11.82 8.34
C TYR A 51 0.12 13.07 8.00
N THR A 52 1.44 12.91 7.91
CA THR A 52 2.35 13.95 7.44
C THR A 52 2.73 13.68 5.99
N GLU A 53 3.25 14.68 5.29
CA GLU A 53 3.75 14.50 3.92
C GLU A 53 4.83 13.41 3.84
N GLU A 54 5.71 13.37 4.83
CA GLU A 54 6.75 12.35 4.94
C GLU A 54 6.17 10.96 5.22
N SER A 55 5.25 10.81 6.18
CA SER A 55 4.70 9.50 6.53
C SER A 55 3.87 8.91 5.38
N ILE A 56 3.07 9.74 4.71
CA ILE A 56 2.33 9.35 3.50
C ILE A 56 3.29 9.01 2.36
N GLY A 57 4.32 9.84 2.15
CA GLY A 57 5.33 9.63 1.12
C GLY A 57 6.01 8.28 1.28
N ASN A 58 6.53 8.01 2.49
CA ASN A 58 7.24 6.78 2.82
C ASN A 58 6.33 5.54 2.72
N LEU A 59 5.06 5.66 3.12
CA LEU A 59 4.08 4.58 2.99
C LEU A 59 3.85 4.21 1.52
N VAL A 60 3.58 5.20 0.67
CA VAL A 60 3.31 4.97 -0.76
C VAL A 60 4.54 4.38 -1.47
N GLU A 61 5.74 4.89 -1.19
CA GLU A 61 6.98 4.33 -1.75
C GLU A 61 7.14 2.86 -1.31
N LYS A 62 7.09 2.59 -0.01
CA LYS A 62 7.31 1.26 0.56
C LYS A 62 6.39 0.20 -0.05
N ILE A 63 5.09 0.49 -0.14
CA ILE A 63 4.10 -0.48 -0.64
C ILE A 63 4.29 -0.76 -2.13
N ILE A 64 4.50 0.28 -2.94
CA ILE A 64 4.58 0.11 -4.39
C ILE A 64 5.95 -0.47 -4.77
N ASP A 65 7.02 -0.08 -4.09
CA ASP A 65 8.35 -0.66 -4.32
C ASP A 65 8.39 -2.13 -3.95
N SER A 66 7.76 -2.56 -2.85
CA SER A 66 7.70 -3.99 -2.52
C SER A 66 6.97 -4.79 -3.59
N GLN A 67 5.86 -4.28 -4.13
CA GLN A 67 5.13 -4.93 -5.22
C GLN A 67 5.96 -5.05 -6.51
N VAL A 68 6.80 -4.04 -6.79
CA VAL A 68 7.74 -4.05 -7.93
C VAL A 68 8.85 -5.07 -7.70
N GLU A 69 9.47 -5.07 -6.51
CA GLU A 69 10.56 -5.97 -6.13
C GLU A 69 10.13 -7.45 -6.11
N GLU A 70 8.92 -7.73 -5.61
CA GLU A 70 8.29 -9.05 -5.63
C GLU A 70 7.93 -9.50 -7.06
N GLY A 71 7.96 -8.57 -8.03
CA GLY A 71 7.80 -8.88 -9.44
C GLY A 71 6.36 -9.04 -9.89
N TYR A 72 5.39 -8.51 -9.15
CA TYR A 72 3.96 -8.63 -9.50
C TYR A 72 3.60 -7.97 -10.82
N PHE A 73 4.39 -7.01 -11.30
CA PHE A 73 4.10 -6.29 -12.54
C PHE A 73 4.86 -6.81 -13.77
N LYS A 74 5.55 -7.96 -13.68
CA LYS A 74 6.36 -8.53 -14.78
C LYS A 74 5.57 -8.77 -16.06
N GLU A 75 4.32 -9.19 -15.94
CA GLU A 75 3.43 -9.51 -17.08
C GLU A 75 2.49 -8.34 -17.46
N CYS A 76 2.68 -7.17 -16.83
CA CYS A 76 1.86 -5.98 -17.07
C CYS A 76 2.63 -4.97 -17.94
N PRO A 77 2.00 -4.35 -18.95
CA PRO A 77 2.62 -3.29 -19.75
C PRO A 77 2.63 -1.94 -18.99
N ILE A 78 3.19 -1.92 -17.78
CA ILE A 78 3.34 -0.72 -16.94
C ILE A 78 4.80 -0.31 -16.88
N THR A 79 5.07 0.99 -17.04
CA THR A 79 6.44 1.51 -17.04
C THR A 79 6.80 2.13 -15.69
N PHE A 80 8.10 2.25 -15.38
CA PHE A 80 8.55 3.00 -14.20
C PHE A 80 8.06 4.46 -14.20
N LYS A 81 7.86 5.05 -15.39
CA LYS A 81 7.27 6.38 -15.52
C LYS A 81 5.81 6.38 -15.05
N ASP A 82 5.02 5.38 -15.45
CA ASP A 82 3.63 5.25 -14.99
C ASP A 82 3.59 5.07 -13.47
N ILE A 83 4.46 4.22 -12.92
CA ILE A 83 4.58 3.99 -11.47
C ILE A 83 4.90 5.29 -10.72
N ALA A 84 5.86 6.07 -11.21
CA ALA A 84 6.21 7.36 -10.60
C ALA A 84 5.03 8.35 -10.61
N ILE A 85 4.26 8.40 -11.70
CA ILE A 85 3.05 9.22 -11.80
C ILE A 85 1.99 8.74 -10.79
N ILE A 86 1.74 7.42 -10.73
CA ILE A 86 0.78 6.80 -9.82
C ILE A 86 1.14 7.12 -8.36
N LYS A 87 2.40 6.95 -7.97
CA LYS A 87 2.91 7.31 -6.64
C LYS A 87 2.62 8.77 -6.30
N GLY A 88 2.89 9.69 -7.23
CA GLY A 88 2.59 11.11 -7.06
C GLY A 88 1.11 11.38 -6.83
N VAL A 89 0.24 10.78 -7.65
CA VAL A 89 -1.22 10.91 -7.54
C VAL A 89 -1.72 10.38 -6.19
N PHE A 90 -1.23 9.22 -5.74
CA PHE A 90 -1.65 8.65 -4.46
C PHE A 90 -1.25 9.51 -3.27
N LYS A 91 -0.03 10.05 -3.25
CA LYS A 91 0.42 10.98 -2.21
C LYS A 91 -0.49 12.21 -2.13
N GLU A 92 -0.78 12.83 -3.27
CA GLU A 92 -1.70 13.98 -3.35
C GLU A 92 -3.12 13.66 -2.86
N LYS A 93 -3.66 12.49 -3.25
CA LYS A 93 -5.00 12.07 -2.85
C LYS A 93 -5.08 11.75 -1.36
N LEU A 94 -4.12 11.03 -0.81
CA LEU A 94 -4.06 10.75 0.62
C LEU A 94 -3.93 12.04 1.43
N LYS A 95 -3.05 12.97 1.02
CA LYS A 95 -2.95 14.29 1.64
C LYS A 95 -4.31 14.99 1.65
N THR A 96 -5.01 15.01 0.52
CA THR A 96 -6.33 15.64 0.42
C THR A 96 -7.34 14.99 1.37
N ILE A 97 -7.41 13.67 1.43
CA ILE A 97 -8.37 12.93 2.27
C ILE A 97 -8.10 13.19 3.77
N TYR A 98 -6.84 13.20 4.18
CA TYR A 98 -6.47 13.27 5.60
C TYR A 98 -6.17 14.69 6.12
N HIS A 99 -5.85 15.66 5.25
CA HIS A 99 -5.66 17.07 5.64
C HIS A 99 -6.90 17.96 5.45
N THR A 100 -8.02 17.45 4.91
CA THR A 100 -9.25 18.25 4.75
C THR A 100 -10.06 18.45 6.03
N ARG A 101 -9.54 18.05 7.20
CA ARG A 101 -10.07 18.46 8.51
C ARG A 101 -9.05 19.29 9.26
N ILE A 102 -8.86 20.54 8.84
CA ILE A 102 -8.28 21.54 9.72
C ILE A 102 -9.25 21.67 10.90
N SER A 103 -8.86 21.20 12.08
CA SER A 103 -9.59 21.50 13.31
C SER A 103 -9.65 23.02 13.46
N TYR A 104 -10.87 23.54 13.65
CA TYR A 104 -11.01 24.95 14.01
C TYR A 104 -10.16 25.23 15.27
N PRO A 105 -9.41 26.34 15.29
CA PRO A 105 -8.59 26.67 16.45
C PRO A 105 -9.47 26.74 17.69
N GLU A 106 -9.14 25.95 18.72
CA GLU A 106 -9.79 26.07 20.02
C GLU A 106 -9.34 27.36 20.70
N LEU A 107 -10.31 28.11 21.25
CA LEU A 107 -10.03 29.26 22.11
C LEU A 107 -9.18 28.79 23.29
N LYS A 108 -7.94 29.28 23.39
CA LYS A 108 -7.14 29.13 24.61
C LYS A 108 -7.92 29.72 25.78
N LYS A 109 -8.31 28.89 26.75
CA LYS A 109 -8.73 29.33 28.07
C LYS A 109 -7.52 29.60 28.96
#